data_AF-A0A2N5PHM2-F1
#
_entry.id   AF-A0A2N5PHM2-F1
#
_cell.length_a   1.000
_cell.length_b   1.000
_cell.length_c   1.000
_cell.angle_alpha   90.00
_cell.angle_beta   90.00
_cell.angle_gamma   90.00
#
_symmetry.space_group_name_H-M   'P 1'
#
loop_
_entity.id
_entity.type
_entity.pdbx_description
1 polymer ?
#
loop_
_entity_poly.entity_id
_entity_poly.type
_entity_poly.pdbx_seq_one_letter_code
_entity_poly.pdbx_strand_id
1 'polypeptide(L)' 'MCKLTIFNYLLGFNILNVESEVISMAKNSKQTSRRVASTASKILRDGRYGKDSKSVAASALAQTKPRGKK' A
#
# COMPACT_ATOMS: atom_id res chain seq x y z
N MET A 1 -18.88 38.08 10.76
CA MET A 1 -18.77 37.13 9.63
C MET A 1 -17.33 36.69 9.31
N CYS A 2 -16.31 37.55 9.38
CA CYS A 2 -14.93 37.19 8.96
C CYS A 2 -14.20 36.14 9.82
N LYS A 3 -14.56 35.97 11.11
CA LYS A 3 -13.94 34.96 12.01
C LYS A 3 -14.23 33.52 11.60
N LEU A 4 -15.41 33.26 11.03
CA LEU A 4 -15.81 31.91 10.63
C LEU A 4 -15.10 31.47 9.34
N THR A 5 -14.83 32.42 8.44
CA THR A 5 -14.13 32.18 7.17
C THR A 5 -12.67 31.79 7.39
N ILE A 6 -11.98 32.45 8.32
CA ILE A 6 -10.58 32.14 8.68
C ILE A 6 -10.48 30.76 9.34
N PHE A 7 -11.41 30.44 10.24
CA PHE A 7 -11.45 29.13 10.91
C PHE A 7 -11.70 27.99 9.93
N ASN A 8 -12.60 28.18 8.94
CA ASN A 8 -12.86 27.19 7.90
C ASN A 8 -11.65 26.98 6.97
N TYR A 9 -10.93 28.05 6.62
CA TYR A 9 -9.72 27.97 5.80
C TYR A 9 -8.57 27.22 6.52
N LEU A 10 -8.40 27.46 7.82
CA LEU A 10 -7.36 26.81 8.64
C LEU A 10 -7.65 25.32 8.88
N LEU A 11 -8.92 24.97 9.12
CA LEU A 11 -9.35 23.57 9.21
C LEU A 11 -9.18 22.85 7.86
N GLY A 12 -9.61 23.47 6.75
CA GLY A 12 -9.44 22.92 5.40
C GLY A 12 -7.96 22.75 5.01
N PHE A 13 -7.09 23.69 5.39
CA PHE A 13 -5.66 23.62 5.13
C PHE A 13 -4.96 22.47 5.90
N ASN A 14 -5.30 22.26 7.17
CA ASN A 14 -4.77 21.13 7.93
C ASN A 14 -5.26 19.80 7.36
N ILE A 15 -6.55 19.72 6.98
CA ILE A 15 -7.13 18.53 6.34
C ILE A 15 -6.41 18.20 5.02
N LEU A 16 -6.15 19.18 4.14
CA LEU A 16 -5.46 18.93 2.87
C LEU A 16 -4.01 18.48 3.03
N ASN A 17 -3.29 18.97 4.04
CA ASN A 17 -1.92 18.54 4.32
C ASN A 17 -1.87 17.10 4.85
N VAL A 18 -2.80 16.73 5.73
CA VAL A 18 -2.93 15.34 6.20
C VAL A 18 -3.22 14.40 5.04
N GLU A 19 -4.22 14.71 4.20
CA GLU A 19 -4.61 13.89 3.04
C GLU A 19 -3.43 13.63 2.07
N SER A 20 -2.62 14.64 1.77
CA SER A 20 -1.46 14.50 0.88
C SER A 20 -0.39 13.55 1.42
N GLU A 21 -0.13 13.62 2.74
CA GLU A 21 0.78 12.70 3.42
C GLU A 21 0.26 11.27 3.40
N VAL A 22 -1.04 11.06 3.66
CA VAL A 22 -1.63 9.70 3.64
C VAL A 22 -1.59 9.11 2.23
N ILE A 23 -1.85 9.92 1.19
CA ILE A 23 -1.74 9.50 -0.21
C ILE A 23 -0.30 9.10 -0.55
N SER A 24 0.70 9.80 -0.01
CA SER A 24 2.11 9.48 -0.23
C SER A 24 2.50 8.13 0.38
N MET A 25 2.01 7.79 1.59
CA MET A 25 2.28 6.51 2.22
C MET A 25 1.49 5.35 1.58
N ALA A 26 0.27 5.63 1.11
CA ALA A 26 -0.57 4.64 0.43
C ALA A 26 -0.02 4.30 -0.96
N LYS A 27 0.72 5.23 -1.57
CA LYS A 27 1.39 5.01 -2.84
C LYS A 27 2.55 4.04 -2.67
N ASN A 28 2.29 2.78 -2.99
CA ASN A 28 3.34 1.76 -3.01
C ASN A 28 4.33 2.03 -4.17
N SER A 29 5.42 2.74 -3.86
CA SER A 29 6.48 3.10 -4.80
C SER A 29 7.51 1.97 -5.00
N LYS A 30 7.70 1.11 -3.99
CA LYS A 30 8.66 0.00 -4.00
C LYS A 30 7.94 -1.32 -4.21
N GLN A 31 8.05 -1.88 -5.41
CA GLN A 31 7.27 -3.03 -5.82
C GLN A 31 8.11 -4.30 -5.91
N THR A 32 7.52 -5.42 -5.51
CA THR A 32 8.12 -6.74 -5.71
C THR A 32 8.10 -7.11 -7.19
N SER A 33 9.23 -7.60 -7.69
CA SER A 33 9.37 -8.00 -9.09
C SER A 33 8.47 -9.19 -9.45
N ARG A 34 8.10 -9.32 -10.74
CA ARG A 34 7.27 -10.44 -11.23
C ARG A 34 7.87 -11.82 -10.94
N ARG A 35 9.20 -11.94 -10.99
CA ARG A 35 9.89 -13.21 -10.73
C ARG A 35 9.70 -13.64 -9.28
N VAL A 36 9.94 -12.72 -8.34
CA VAL A 36 9.76 -12.96 -6.90
C VAL A 36 8.29 -13.25 -6.58
N ALA A 37 7.35 -12.50 -7.17
CA ALA A 37 5.91 -12.76 -7.04
C ALA A 37 5.52 -14.19 -7.46
N SER A 38 6.10 -14.66 -8.57
CA SER A 38 5.82 -16.00 -9.10
C SER A 38 6.37 -17.08 -8.16
N THR A 39 7.55 -16.88 -7.60
CA THR A 39 8.13 -17.79 -6.60
C THR A 39 7.33 -17.79 -5.30
N ALA A 40 6.93 -16.62 -4.80
CA ALA A 40 6.08 -16.52 -3.61
C ALA A 40 4.74 -17.25 -3.79
N SER A 41 4.11 -17.11 -4.97
CA SER A 41 2.89 -17.85 -5.30
C SER A 41 3.08 -19.37 -5.27
N LYS A 42 4.24 -19.86 -5.75
CA LYS A 42 4.58 -21.29 -5.66
C LYS A 42 4.74 -21.75 -4.20
N ILE A 43 5.44 -20.97 -3.38
CA ILE A 43 5.66 -21.28 -1.95
C ILE A 43 4.33 -21.39 -1.19
N LEU A 44 3.37 -20.50 -1.48
CA LEU A 44 2.05 -20.53 -0.85
C LEU A 44 1.23 -21.78 -1.21
N ARG A 45 1.36 -22.24 -2.45
CA ARG A 45 0.63 -23.41 -2.99
C ARG A 45 1.28 -24.74 -2.63
N ASP A 46 2.56 -24.72 -2.31
CA ASP A 46 3.34 -25.91 -2.01
C ASP A 46 3.11 -26.34 -0.54
N GLY A 47 2.74 -27.61 -0.37
CA GLY A 47 2.45 -28.22 0.93
C GLY A 47 3.68 -28.42 1.82
N ARG A 48 4.89 -28.35 1.24
CA ARG A 48 6.16 -28.60 1.94
C ARG A 48 6.62 -27.45 2.84
N TYR A 49 6.08 -26.24 2.64
CA TYR A 49 6.48 -25.06 3.40
C TYR A 49 5.61 -24.85 4.65
N GLY A 50 6.27 -24.54 5.76
CA GLY A 50 5.65 -24.21 7.03
C GLY A 50 4.97 -22.83 7.06
N LYS A 51 4.31 -22.53 8.18
CA LYS A 51 3.51 -21.31 8.39
C LYS A 51 4.33 -20.03 8.19
N ASP A 52 5.55 -19.99 8.69
CA ASP A 52 6.38 -18.78 8.67
C ASP A 52 6.83 -18.44 7.24
N SER A 53 7.29 -19.45 6.49
CA SER A 53 7.66 -19.28 5.07
C SER A 53 6.48 -18.81 4.23
N LYS A 54 5.27 -19.34 4.50
CA LYS A 54 4.04 -18.90 3.83
C LYS A 54 3.67 -17.47 4.21
N SER A 55 3.87 -17.07 5.46
CA SER A 55 3.65 -15.69 5.91
C SER A 55 4.55 -14.71 5.15
N VAL A 56 5.84 -15.00 5.08
CA VAL A 56 6.82 -14.15 4.36
C VAL A 56 6.49 -14.09 2.87
N ALA A 57 6.13 -15.23 2.25
CA ALA A 57 5.74 -15.28 0.86
C ALA A 57 4.45 -14.47 0.59
N ALA A 58 3.46 -14.52 1.49
CA ALA A 58 2.25 -13.72 1.39
C ALA A 58 2.54 -12.21 1.47
N SER A 59 3.41 -11.79 2.40
CA SER A 59 3.85 -10.40 2.50
C SER A 59 4.51 -9.90 1.21
N ALA A 60 5.39 -10.71 0.62
CA ALA A 60 6.02 -10.37 -0.65
C ALA A 60 5.00 -10.25 -1.80
N LEU A 61 3.98 -11.12 -1.84
CA LEU A 61 2.94 -11.09 -2.85
C LEU A 61 2.03 -9.84 -2.72
N ALA A 62 1.74 -9.42 -1.49
CA ALA A 62 0.94 -8.22 -1.24
C ALA A 62 1.62 -6.93 -1.73
N GLN A 63 2.96 -6.91 -1.78
CA GLN A 63 3.75 -5.80 -2.29
C GLN A 63 3.98 -5.86 -3.81
N THR A 64 3.23 -6.69 -4.55
CA THR A 64 3.40 -6.81 -6.00
C THR A 64 2.58 -5.77 -6.76
N LYS A 65 3.09 -5.36 -7.92
CA LYS A 65 2.40 -4.39 -8.77
C LYS A 65 1.05 -4.96 -9.22
N PRO A 66 -0.07 -4.25 -9.04
CA PRO A 66 -1.34 -4.68 -9.56
C PRO A 66 -1.25 -4.82 -11.08
N ARG A 67 -1.81 -5.90 -11.62
CA ARG A 67 -1.92 -6.06 -13.07
C ARG A 67 -2.90 -5.00 -13.56
N GLY A 68 -2.41 -4.01 -14.31
CA GLY A 68 -3.27 -3.03 -14.97
C GLY A 68 -4.34 -3.78 -15.77
N LYS A 69 -5.61 -3.43 -15.56
CA LYS A 69 -6.70 -3.98 -16.38
C LYS A 69 -6.43 -3.54 -17.82
N LYS A 70 -6.39 -4.51 -18.73
CA LYS A 70 -6.46 -4.26 -20.18
C LYS A 70 -7.90 -3.99 -20.55
#